data_AF-A0A7J6VNK8-F1
#
_entry.id   AF-A0A7J6VNK8-F1
#
_cell.length_a   1.000
_cell.length_b   1.000
_cell.length_c   1.000
_cell.angle_alpha   90.00
_cell.angle_beta   90.00
_cell.angle_gamma   90.00
#
_symmetry.space_group_name_H-M   'P 1'
#
loop_
_entity.id
_entity.type
_entity.pdbx_description
1 polymer ?
#
loop_
_entity_poly.entity_id
_entity_poly.type
_entity_poly.pdbx_seq_one_letter_code
_entity_poly.pdbx_strand_id
1 'polypeptide(L)'
;MRSFRVEFDEFFEGGVISEIEVGLGPCGELRYPSYSVKNGWRYPGIGEFQCYDQYLLKSLRKAAEARGHSFWARGPDNAGSYNSQPHDTGFFCDGGDYDSYYGRFFLNWYSQVLVDHADRVLSLAKLAFEGTCIATKLSGIHWWYKTASHAAELTAGFYNPCNRDGYAAIASMLKKHGAALNFTCVELRTLDQHEDFPEALADPEGLVWQVLNAAWDVCIPVASENALSCHDREGYNKILENAKPMNDPDGRHLSAFTYLRLSAVLMDRHNFMEFERFVKRMHGEAVQDLQM
;
A
#
# COMPACT_ATOMS: atom_id res chain seq x y z
N MET A 1 -7.75 5.32 -20.65
CA MET A 1 -6.41 4.86 -21.09
C MET A 1 -6.17 5.13 -22.56
N ARG A 2 -6.74 4.39 -23.52
CA ARG A 2 -6.49 4.63 -24.97
C ARG A 2 -6.77 6.06 -25.44
N SER A 3 -7.93 6.62 -25.07
CA SER A 3 -8.25 8.02 -25.40
C SER A 3 -7.21 9.00 -24.85
N PHE A 4 -6.70 8.76 -23.64
CA PHE A 4 -5.65 9.59 -23.05
C PHE A 4 -4.32 9.43 -23.80
N ARG A 5 -3.93 8.19 -24.13
CA ARG A 5 -2.73 7.94 -24.94
C ARG A 5 -2.78 8.67 -26.28
N VAL A 6 -3.92 8.64 -26.98
CA VAL A 6 -4.09 9.29 -28.30
C VAL A 6 -4.14 10.81 -28.17
N GLU A 7 -4.95 11.33 -27.26
CA GLU A 7 -5.13 12.78 -27.10
C GLU A 7 -3.84 13.50 -26.70
N PHE A 8 -3.02 12.85 -25.87
CA PHE A 8 -1.79 13.44 -25.31
C PHE A 8 -0.51 12.87 -25.95
N ASP A 9 -0.58 12.29 -27.15
CA ASP A 9 0.55 11.62 -27.84
C ASP A 9 1.81 12.49 -27.89
N GLU A 10 1.67 13.78 -28.21
CA GLU A 10 2.78 14.73 -28.25
C GLU A 10 3.57 14.81 -26.93
N PHE A 11 2.90 14.65 -25.78
CA PHE A 11 3.54 14.68 -24.47
C PHE A 11 4.23 13.35 -24.12
N PHE A 12 3.77 12.23 -24.69
CA PHE A 12 4.47 10.96 -24.59
C PHE A 12 5.72 10.96 -25.48
N GLU A 13 5.60 11.39 -26.75
CA GLU A 13 6.73 11.49 -27.68
C GLU A 13 7.78 12.49 -27.20
N GLY A 14 7.34 13.62 -26.64
CA GLY A 14 8.20 14.63 -26.04
C GLY A 14 8.81 14.24 -24.68
N GLY A 15 8.46 13.08 -24.11
CA GLY A 15 8.96 12.60 -22.83
C GLY A 15 8.47 13.39 -21.60
N VAL A 16 7.45 14.24 -21.76
CA VAL A 16 6.83 15.00 -20.66
C VAL A 16 6.03 14.06 -19.75
N ILE A 17 5.28 13.13 -20.34
CA ILE A 17 4.63 12.05 -19.61
C ILE A 17 5.59 10.85 -19.60
N SER A 18 6.31 10.69 -18.50
CA SER A 18 7.29 9.61 -18.30
C SER A 18 6.69 8.36 -17.64
N GLU A 19 5.58 8.50 -16.91
CA GLU A 19 4.95 7.42 -16.15
C GLU A 19 3.42 7.58 -16.10
N ILE A 20 2.72 6.44 -16.06
CA ILE A 20 1.28 6.36 -15.82
C ILE A 20 1.01 5.56 -14.56
N GLU A 21 0.55 6.22 -13.49
CA GLU A 21 0.00 5.52 -12.34
C GLU A 21 -1.44 5.06 -12.61
N VAL A 22 -1.66 3.74 -12.59
CA VAL A 22 -2.96 3.13 -12.88
C VAL A 22 -3.75 2.98 -11.59
N GLY A 23 -4.83 3.74 -11.44
CA GLY A 23 -5.70 3.66 -10.28
C GLY A 23 -6.48 2.34 -10.22
N LEU A 24 -6.36 1.59 -9.11
CA LEU A 24 -6.98 0.25 -8.95
C LEU A 24 -8.05 0.18 -7.85
N GLY A 25 -8.43 1.30 -7.26
CA GLY A 25 -9.39 1.31 -6.16
C GLY A 25 -9.58 2.67 -5.51
N PRO A 26 -10.09 2.73 -4.26
CA PRO A 26 -10.28 3.98 -3.53
C PRO A 26 -8.94 4.74 -3.42
N CYS A 27 -9.00 6.05 -3.64
CA CYS A 27 -7.80 6.91 -3.70
C CYS A 27 -6.77 6.50 -4.77
N GLY A 28 -7.17 5.69 -5.76
CA GLY A 28 -6.26 5.14 -6.78
C GLY A 28 -5.47 3.91 -6.31
N GLU A 29 -5.61 3.50 -5.05
CA GLU A 29 -4.81 2.44 -4.44
C GLU A 29 -5.38 1.05 -4.72
N LEU A 30 -4.50 0.05 -4.85
CA LEU A 30 -4.87 -1.36 -4.90
C LEU A 30 -5.31 -1.87 -3.53
N ARG A 31 -6.59 -1.71 -3.20
CA ARG A 31 -7.20 -2.25 -1.97
C ARG A 31 -8.73 -2.18 -2.02
N TYR A 32 -9.36 -2.79 -1.02
CA TYR A 32 -10.76 -2.55 -0.71
C TYR A 32 -10.96 -1.26 0.13
N PRO A 33 -12.16 -0.63 0.08
CA PRO A 33 -12.48 0.54 0.88
C PRO A 33 -12.83 0.20 2.36
N SER A 34 -11.97 -0.57 3.05
CA SER A 34 -12.26 -1.16 4.36
C SER A 34 -12.27 -0.18 5.55
N TYR A 35 -11.72 1.03 5.38
CA TYR A 35 -11.62 2.08 6.42
C TYR A 35 -12.24 3.41 5.97
N SER A 36 -13.48 3.36 5.48
CA SER A 36 -14.19 4.56 5.01
C SER A 36 -14.67 5.43 6.18
N VAL A 37 -14.08 6.63 6.32
CA VAL A 37 -14.55 7.66 7.28
C VAL A 37 -16.02 8.03 7.05
N LYS A 38 -16.49 7.99 5.79
CA LYS A 38 -17.92 8.24 5.46
C LYS A 38 -18.85 7.20 6.07
N ASN A 39 -18.35 5.98 6.33
CA ASN A 39 -19.10 4.90 6.96
C ASN A 39 -18.89 4.84 8.48
N GLY A 40 -18.25 5.85 9.07
CA GLY A 40 -18.04 5.95 10.51
C GLY A 40 -16.78 5.27 11.04
N TRP A 41 -15.89 4.79 10.17
CA TRP A 41 -14.57 4.30 10.58
C TRP A 41 -13.73 5.43 11.21
N ARG A 42 -12.98 5.09 12.25
CA ARG A 42 -12.02 5.95 12.93
C ARG A 42 -10.74 5.17 13.17
N TYR A 43 -9.60 5.84 13.02
CA TYR A 43 -8.32 5.26 13.41
C TYR A 43 -8.30 4.95 14.92
N PRO A 44 -7.74 3.80 15.36
CA PRO A 44 -7.13 2.72 14.58
C PRO A 44 -8.06 1.52 14.34
N GLY A 45 -9.35 1.67 14.04
CA GLY A 45 -10.28 0.54 13.86
C GLY A 45 -9.84 -0.51 12.83
N ILE A 46 -10.17 -1.78 13.03
CA ILE A 46 -9.79 -2.89 12.12
C ILE A 46 -10.40 -2.81 10.71
N GLY A 47 -11.45 -2.01 10.51
CA GLY A 47 -12.19 -1.95 9.25
C GLY A 47 -13.16 -3.12 9.05
N GLU A 48 -13.72 -3.24 7.85
CA GLU A 48 -14.64 -4.34 7.50
C GLU A 48 -14.33 -4.91 6.11
N PHE A 49 -14.59 -6.21 5.92
CA PHE A 49 -14.53 -6.85 4.60
C PHE A 49 -15.55 -6.23 3.64
N GLN A 50 -15.13 -5.91 2.42
CA GLN A 50 -15.95 -5.20 1.42
C GLN A 50 -16.35 -6.12 0.26
N CYS A 51 -16.98 -7.26 0.58
CA CYS A 51 -17.27 -8.32 -0.39
C CYS A 51 -18.75 -8.74 -0.48
N TYR A 52 -19.65 -7.88 -0.04
CA TYR A 52 -21.08 -8.22 0.12
C TYR A 52 -21.96 -7.84 -1.07
N ASP A 53 -21.39 -7.30 -2.15
CA ASP A 53 -22.16 -7.09 -3.38
C ASP A 53 -22.49 -8.44 -4.04
N GLN A 54 -23.55 -8.45 -4.86
CA GLN A 54 -24.06 -9.66 -5.50
C GLN A 54 -23.03 -10.38 -6.39
N TYR A 55 -22.05 -9.68 -6.96
CA TYR A 55 -21.06 -10.27 -7.86
C TYR A 55 -19.95 -10.96 -7.06
N LEU A 56 -19.44 -10.31 -6.01
CA LEU A 56 -18.46 -10.92 -5.12
C LEU A 56 -19.04 -12.10 -4.33
N LEU A 57 -20.29 -12.00 -3.86
CA LEU A 57 -20.98 -13.13 -3.23
C LEU A 57 -21.15 -14.33 -4.18
N LYS A 58 -21.44 -14.07 -5.46
CA LYS A 58 -21.50 -15.12 -6.49
C LYS A 58 -20.12 -15.73 -6.77
N SER A 59 -19.06 -14.92 -6.77
CA SER A 59 -17.67 -15.39 -6.90
C SER A 59 -17.27 -16.28 -5.71
N LEU A 60 -17.56 -15.84 -4.49
CA LEU A 60 -17.29 -16.58 -3.25
C LEU A 60 -18.02 -17.92 -3.23
N ARG A 61 -19.31 -17.94 -3.63
CA ARG A 61 -20.09 -19.17 -3.71
C ARG A 61 -19.46 -20.19 -4.66
N LYS A 62 -19.03 -19.75 -5.85
CA LYS A 62 -18.32 -20.63 -6.79
C LYS A 62 -17.01 -21.16 -6.22
N ALA A 63 -16.24 -20.32 -5.53
CA ALA A 63 -14.99 -20.74 -4.89
C ALA A 63 -15.23 -21.77 -3.78
N ALA A 64 -16.30 -21.60 -3.00
CA ALA A 64 -16.69 -22.52 -1.94
C ALA A 64 -17.19 -23.87 -2.48
N GLU A 65 -18.01 -23.85 -3.54
CA GLU A 65 -18.46 -25.04 -4.26
C GLU A 65 -17.29 -25.82 -4.89
N ALA A 66 -16.34 -25.13 -5.51
CA ALA A 66 -15.15 -25.74 -6.11
C ALA A 66 -14.26 -26.44 -5.07
N ARG A 67 -14.26 -25.97 -3.82
CA ARG A 67 -13.59 -26.63 -2.69
C ARG A 67 -14.42 -27.73 -2.02
N GLY A 68 -15.68 -27.96 -2.44
CA GLY A 68 -16.57 -28.94 -1.83
C GLY A 68 -17.16 -28.49 -0.48
N HIS A 69 -17.09 -27.20 -0.15
CA HIS A 69 -17.55 -26.64 1.11
C HIS A 69 -18.53 -25.49 0.90
N SER A 70 -19.67 -25.74 0.27
CA SER A 70 -20.67 -24.70 -0.07
C SER A 70 -21.14 -23.87 1.12
N PHE A 71 -21.07 -24.40 2.36
CA PHE A 71 -21.40 -23.65 3.57
C PHE A 71 -20.40 -22.53 3.91
N TRP A 72 -19.21 -22.51 3.29
CA TRP A 72 -18.23 -21.42 3.35
C TRP A 72 -18.54 -20.25 2.40
N ALA A 73 -19.65 -20.29 1.65
CA ALA A 73 -20.04 -19.26 0.69
C ALA A 73 -20.58 -17.96 1.33
N ARG A 74 -19.90 -17.44 2.35
CA ARG A 74 -20.28 -16.23 3.11
C ARG A 74 -19.04 -15.54 3.68
N GLY A 75 -19.16 -14.26 4.04
CA GLY A 75 -18.15 -13.57 4.84
C GLY A 75 -18.18 -14.03 6.31
N PRO A 76 -17.10 -13.81 7.08
CA PRO A 76 -17.05 -14.15 8.50
C PRO A 76 -18.09 -13.36 9.29
N ASP A 77 -18.81 -14.04 10.17
CA ASP A 77 -19.88 -13.47 11.01
C ASP A 77 -19.38 -12.91 12.35
N ASN A 78 -18.15 -13.26 12.73
CA ASN A 78 -17.49 -12.86 13.97
C ASN A 78 -16.31 -11.90 13.75
N ALA A 79 -16.27 -11.20 12.61
CA ALA A 79 -15.22 -10.23 12.25
C ALA A 79 -15.37 -8.85 12.93
N GLY A 80 -16.42 -8.64 13.72
CA GLY A 80 -16.67 -7.34 14.37
C GLY A 80 -17.16 -6.28 13.39
N SER A 81 -16.78 -5.02 13.65
CA SER A 81 -17.22 -3.84 12.89
C SER A 81 -16.05 -2.90 12.62
N TYR A 82 -16.25 -1.84 11.83
CA TYR A 82 -15.21 -0.88 11.44
C TYR A 82 -14.27 -0.45 12.57
N ASN A 83 -14.81 -0.19 13.77
CA ASN A 83 -14.08 0.37 14.91
C ASN A 83 -13.75 -0.66 16.00
N SER A 84 -13.99 -1.95 15.75
CA SER A 84 -13.58 -3.02 16.66
C SER A 84 -12.05 -3.10 16.76
N GLN A 85 -11.54 -3.65 17.86
CA GLN A 85 -10.14 -4.03 18.00
C GLN A 85 -9.98 -5.53 17.71
N PRO A 86 -8.80 -6.01 17.27
CA PRO A 86 -8.62 -7.41 16.90
C PRO A 86 -9.02 -8.38 18.03
N HIS A 87 -8.61 -8.09 19.27
CA HIS A 87 -8.86 -8.92 20.44
C HIS A 87 -10.33 -8.99 20.87
N ASP A 88 -11.17 -8.05 20.43
CA ASP A 88 -12.61 -8.03 20.71
C ASP A 88 -13.42 -8.91 19.74
N THR A 89 -12.77 -9.47 18.72
CA THR A 89 -13.44 -10.24 17.65
C THR A 89 -13.09 -11.71 17.73
N GLY A 90 -14.04 -12.58 17.39
CA GLY A 90 -13.75 -14.02 17.27
C GLY A 90 -12.88 -14.35 16.05
N PHE A 91 -12.92 -13.50 15.02
CA PHE A 91 -12.15 -13.73 13.80
C PHE A 91 -10.68 -13.33 13.93
N PHE A 92 -10.38 -12.15 14.49
CA PHE A 92 -9.03 -11.56 14.45
C PHE A 92 -8.24 -11.65 15.76
N CYS A 93 -8.83 -12.16 16.85
CA CYS A 93 -8.10 -12.35 18.11
C CYS A 93 -6.98 -13.39 17.94
N ASP A 94 -6.05 -13.43 18.90
CA ASP A 94 -4.96 -14.41 18.88
C ASP A 94 -5.52 -15.84 18.89
N GLY A 95 -5.17 -16.63 17.88
CA GLY A 95 -5.72 -17.98 17.67
C GLY A 95 -7.16 -18.00 17.13
N GLY A 96 -7.68 -16.86 16.67
CA GLY A 96 -9.03 -16.71 16.11
C GLY A 96 -9.23 -17.34 14.74
N ASP A 97 -10.45 -17.18 14.21
CA ASP A 97 -10.87 -17.89 13.00
C ASP A 97 -10.11 -17.50 11.72
N TYR A 98 -9.37 -16.38 11.70
CA TYR A 98 -8.53 -15.99 10.57
C TYR A 98 -7.53 -17.09 10.16
N ASP A 99 -7.05 -17.89 11.12
CA ASP A 99 -6.16 -19.03 10.89
C ASP A 99 -6.88 -20.40 10.98
N SER A 100 -8.21 -20.42 10.92
CA SER A 100 -8.98 -21.65 10.73
C SER A 100 -8.95 -22.11 9.26
N TYR A 101 -9.45 -23.33 8.98
CA TYR A 101 -9.63 -23.78 7.59
C TYR A 101 -10.53 -22.84 6.77
N TYR A 102 -11.59 -22.31 7.40
CA TYR A 102 -12.49 -21.37 6.78
C TYR A 102 -11.84 -20.00 6.58
N GLY A 103 -11.15 -19.47 7.60
CA GLY A 103 -10.46 -18.17 7.53
C GLY A 103 -9.41 -18.15 6.43
N ARG A 104 -8.53 -19.17 6.39
CA ARG A 104 -7.53 -19.31 5.32
C ARG A 104 -8.16 -19.44 3.94
N PHE A 105 -9.30 -20.13 3.83
CA PHE A 105 -10.07 -20.18 2.58
C PHE A 105 -10.56 -18.79 2.16
N PHE A 106 -11.25 -18.11 3.05
CA PHE A 106 -11.90 -16.82 2.79
C PHE A 106 -10.88 -15.74 2.48
N LEU A 107 -9.82 -15.62 3.29
CA LEU A 107 -8.76 -14.62 3.10
C LEU A 107 -7.95 -14.86 1.83
N ASN A 108 -7.69 -16.12 1.47
CA ASN A 108 -7.06 -16.46 0.19
C ASN A 108 -7.95 -16.03 -0.97
N TRP A 109 -9.25 -16.37 -0.96
CA TRP A 109 -10.18 -15.89 -1.98
C TRP A 109 -10.24 -14.36 -2.07
N TYR A 110 -10.41 -13.68 -0.93
CA TYR A 110 -10.61 -12.23 -0.88
C TYR A 110 -9.40 -11.46 -1.40
N SER A 111 -8.20 -11.87 -0.99
CA SER A 111 -6.93 -11.32 -1.48
C SER A 111 -6.65 -11.67 -2.94
N GLN A 112 -6.94 -12.90 -3.38
CA GLN A 112 -6.75 -13.30 -4.77
C GLN A 112 -7.64 -12.52 -5.74
N VAL A 113 -8.89 -12.23 -5.35
CA VAL A 113 -9.78 -11.38 -6.16
C VAL A 113 -9.17 -9.99 -6.41
N LEU A 114 -8.47 -9.42 -5.42
CA LEU A 114 -7.78 -8.13 -5.55
C LEU A 114 -6.57 -8.23 -6.49
N VAL A 115 -5.75 -9.28 -6.36
CA VAL A 115 -4.62 -9.54 -7.26
C VAL A 115 -5.09 -9.76 -8.70
N ASP A 116 -6.16 -10.55 -8.89
CA ASP A 116 -6.73 -10.80 -10.22
C ASP A 116 -7.36 -9.55 -10.83
N HIS A 117 -7.90 -8.65 -10.00
CA HIS A 117 -8.37 -7.34 -10.45
C HIS A 117 -7.21 -6.53 -11.04
N ALA A 118 -6.12 -6.39 -10.30
CA ALA A 118 -4.92 -5.69 -10.76
C ALA A 118 -4.36 -6.31 -12.04
N ASP A 119 -4.25 -7.64 -12.09
CA ASP A 119 -3.74 -8.37 -13.25
C ASP A 119 -4.50 -8.02 -14.54
N ARG A 120 -5.85 -8.00 -14.47
CA ARG A 120 -6.69 -7.65 -15.61
C ARG A 120 -6.53 -6.20 -16.03
N VAL A 121 -6.56 -5.25 -15.08
CA VAL A 121 -6.48 -3.82 -15.41
C VAL A 121 -5.11 -3.46 -15.96
N LEU A 122 -4.03 -3.98 -15.36
CA LEU A 122 -2.67 -3.72 -15.82
C LEU A 122 -2.38 -4.37 -17.17
N SER A 123 -2.97 -5.53 -17.48
CA SER A 123 -2.87 -6.10 -18.83
C SER A 123 -3.41 -5.14 -19.91
N LEU A 124 -4.50 -4.43 -19.62
CA LEU A 124 -5.07 -3.43 -20.53
C LEU A 124 -4.27 -2.13 -20.54
N ALA A 125 -3.72 -1.71 -19.39
CA ALA A 125 -2.88 -0.52 -19.29
C ALA A 125 -1.59 -0.69 -20.10
N LYS A 126 -0.92 -1.85 -19.96
CA LYS A 126 0.27 -2.21 -20.73
C LYS A 126 0.04 -2.13 -22.24
N LEU A 127 -1.11 -2.60 -22.72
CA LEU A 127 -1.48 -2.50 -24.13
C LEU A 127 -1.81 -1.07 -24.57
N ALA A 128 -2.32 -0.23 -23.67
CA ALA A 128 -2.70 1.15 -23.99
C ALA A 128 -1.51 2.12 -23.94
N PHE A 129 -0.47 1.79 -23.19
CA PHE A 129 0.69 2.64 -22.92
C PHE A 129 2.01 1.93 -23.26
N GLU A 130 2.01 1.16 -24.36
CA GLU A 130 3.20 0.46 -24.81
C GLU A 130 4.39 1.42 -24.96
N GLY A 131 5.52 1.06 -24.34
CA GLY A 131 6.73 1.90 -24.30
C GLY A 131 6.77 2.95 -23.18
N THR A 132 5.71 3.13 -22.41
CA THR A 132 5.68 4.03 -21.23
C THR A 132 5.66 3.22 -19.92
N CYS A 133 6.38 3.69 -18.90
CA CYS A 133 6.33 3.09 -17.58
C CYS A 133 4.92 3.16 -16.99
N ILE A 134 4.45 2.06 -16.41
CA ILE A 134 3.20 2.03 -15.63
C ILE A 134 3.53 1.73 -14.17
N ALA A 135 2.81 2.37 -13.25
CA ALA A 135 2.95 2.17 -11.82
C ALA A 135 1.60 1.83 -11.20
N THR A 136 1.63 1.24 -10.00
CA THR A 136 0.45 0.98 -9.19
C THR A 136 0.71 1.43 -7.78
N LYS A 137 -0.27 2.12 -7.20
CA LYS A 137 -0.21 2.56 -5.82
C LYS A 137 -0.71 1.49 -4.85
N LEU A 138 0.05 1.24 -3.80
CA LEU A 138 -0.30 0.34 -2.72
C LEU A 138 -0.34 1.12 -1.40
N SER A 139 -1.41 0.93 -0.62
CA SER A 139 -1.63 1.68 0.62
C SER A 139 -0.84 1.09 1.79
N GLY A 140 -0.23 1.95 2.61
CA GLY A 140 0.49 1.55 3.83
C GLY A 140 -0.44 1.41 5.04
N ILE A 141 -0.91 0.19 5.29
CA ILE A 141 -1.82 -0.12 6.41
C ILE A 141 -1.00 -0.60 7.60
N HIS A 142 -0.52 0.35 8.39
CA HIS A 142 0.47 0.09 9.44
C HIS A 142 -0.14 -0.23 10.81
N TRP A 143 -1.42 0.06 11.05
CA TRP A 143 -2.07 -0.22 12.33
C TRP A 143 -2.47 -1.69 12.43
N TRP A 144 -2.43 -2.23 13.64
CA TRP A 144 -2.52 -3.66 13.98
C TRP A 144 -1.43 -4.56 13.39
N TYR A 145 -0.40 -4.01 12.75
CA TYR A 145 0.70 -4.77 12.16
C TYR A 145 1.47 -5.60 13.21
N LYS A 146 1.49 -5.17 14.48
CA LYS A 146 2.12 -5.95 15.57
C LYS A 146 1.23 -7.04 16.18
N THR A 147 0.01 -7.23 15.68
CA THR A 147 -0.87 -8.34 16.10
C THR A 147 -0.63 -9.56 15.23
N ALA A 148 -0.96 -10.77 15.70
CA ALA A 148 -0.77 -11.97 14.90
C ALA A 148 -1.67 -12.01 13.64
N SER A 149 -2.84 -11.37 13.69
CA SER A 149 -3.82 -11.38 12.61
C SER A 149 -3.61 -10.30 11.56
N HIS A 150 -2.94 -9.19 11.88
CA HIS A 150 -2.79 -8.05 10.98
C HIS A 150 -4.16 -7.55 10.45
N ALA A 151 -5.14 -7.42 11.36
CA ALA A 151 -6.56 -7.33 11.01
C ALA A 151 -6.90 -6.25 9.96
N ALA A 152 -6.29 -5.06 10.02
CA ALA A 152 -6.55 -4.00 9.06
C ALA A 152 -6.02 -4.31 7.64
N GLU A 153 -4.87 -4.98 7.53
CA GLU A 153 -4.35 -5.47 6.26
C GLU A 153 -5.30 -6.52 5.67
N LEU A 154 -5.79 -7.45 6.50
CA LEU A 154 -6.73 -8.49 6.07
C LEU A 154 -8.03 -7.89 5.50
N THR A 155 -8.65 -6.92 6.19
CA THR A 155 -9.89 -6.30 5.72
C THR A 155 -9.68 -5.47 4.45
N ALA A 156 -8.50 -4.88 4.27
CA ALA A 156 -8.13 -4.14 3.06
C ALA A 156 -7.77 -5.04 1.86
N GLY A 157 -7.62 -6.34 2.08
CA GLY A 157 -7.37 -7.33 1.04
C GLY A 157 -5.92 -7.85 0.99
N PHE A 158 -5.05 -7.40 1.88
CA PHE A 158 -3.68 -7.89 2.01
C PHE A 158 -3.66 -9.06 2.99
N TYR A 159 -3.59 -10.28 2.47
CA TYR A 159 -3.58 -11.47 3.31
C TYR A 159 -2.18 -11.71 3.90
N ASN A 160 -1.78 -10.86 4.85
CA ASN A 160 -0.45 -10.75 5.43
C ASN A 160 -0.43 -11.00 6.97
N PRO A 161 -0.93 -12.14 7.49
CA PRO A 161 -0.75 -12.45 8.90
C PRO A 161 0.73 -12.69 9.22
N CYS A 162 1.10 -12.69 10.51
CA CYS A 162 2.50 -12.74 10.94
C CYS A 162 3.33 -13.95 10.44
N ASN A 163 2.67 -15.00 9.94
CA ASN A 163 3.27 -16.23 9.42
C ASN A 163 3.23 -16.35 7.88
N ARG A 164 2.85 -15.29 7.15
CA ARG A 164 2.73 -15.30 5.69
C ARG A 164 3.00 -13.92 5.10
N ASP A 165 3.86 -13.86 4.09
CA ASP A 165 4.02 -12.67 3.26
C ASP A 165 2.83 -12.48 2.30
N GLY A 166 2.02 -11.45 2.56
CA GLY A 166 0.86 -11.08 1.74
C GLY A 166 1.19 -10.21 0.52
N TYR A 167 2.39 -9.64 0.45
CA TYR A 167 2.82 -8.70 -0.59
C TYR A 167 3.54 -9.37 -1.76
N ALA A 168 4.18 -10.53 -1.53
CA ALA A 168 4.90 -11.27 -2.55
C ALA A 168 4.05 -11.60 -3.80
N ALA A 169 2.77 -11.94 -3.62
CA ALA A 169 1.84 -12.21 -4.72
C ALA A 169 1.52 -10.95 -5.54
N ILE A 170 1.40 -9.80 -4.89
CA ILE A 170 1.19 -8.50 -5.55
C ILE A 170 2.45 -8.14 -6.34
N ALA A 171 3.63 -8.21 -5.72
CA ALA A 171 4.90 -7.91 -6.37
C ALA A 171 5.13 -8.79 -7.61
N SER A 172 4.85 -10.09 -7.50
CA SER A 172 4.94 -11.02 -8.64
C SER A 172 3.97 -10.67 -9.78
N MET A 173 2.76 -10.23 -9.43
CA MET A 173 1.77 -9.76 -10.41
C MET A 173 2.22 -8.45 -11.09
N LEU A 174 2.78 -7.50 -10.35
CA LEU A 174 3.34 -6.27 -10.93
C LEU A 174 4.51 -6.58 -11.88
N LYS A 175 5.41 -7.50 -11.49
CA LYS A 175 6.52 -7.97 -12.34
C LYS A 175 6.02 -8.53 -13.67
N LYS A 176 4.95 -9.35 -13.66
CA LYS A 176 4.35 -9.91 -14.88
C LYS A 176 3.98 -8.81 -15.90
N HIS A 177 3.55 -7.65 -15.42
CA HIS A 177 3.18 -6.53 -16.29
C HIS A 177 4.31 -5.53 -16.55
N GLY A 178 5.44 -5.65 -15.84
CA GLY A 178 6.50 -4.64 -15.86
C GLY A 178 6.06 -3.33 -15.19
N ALA A 179 5.16 -3.43 -14.21
CA ALA A 179 4.67 -2.28 -13.46
C ALA A 179 5.58 -1.98 -12.25
N ALA A 180 5.83 -0.71 -12.00
CA ALA A 180 6.46 -0.24 -10.77
C ALA A 180 5.46 -0.26 -9.60
N LEU A 181 5.99 -0.42 -8.39
CA LEU A 181 5.24 -0.25 -7.16
C LEU A 181 5.41 1.18 -6.66
N ASN A 182 4.31 1.91 -6.42
CA ASN A 182 4.35 3.15 -5.65
C ASN A 182 3.78 2.88 -4.25
N PHE A 183 4.60 3.06 -3.21
CA PHE A 183 4.22 2.76 -1.83
C PHE A 183 4.20 4.01 -0.96
N THR A 184 3.19 4.16 -0.11
CA THR A 184 3.07 5.29 0.83
C THR A 184 3.77 5.01 2.17
N CYS A 185 3.78 6.00 3.08
CA CYS A 185 4.17 5.85 4.50
C CYS A 185 5.67 5.76 4.81
N VAL A 186 6.56 6.11 3.87
CA VAL A 186 8.02 6.06 4.10
C VAL A 186 8.54 7.14 5.05
N GLU A 187 7.74 8.14 5.40
CA GLU A 187 8.09 9.19 6.36
C GLU A 187 7.73 8.83 7.81
N LEU A 188 6.85 7.85 8.02
CA LEU A 188 6.32 7.53 9.34
C LEU A 188 7.34 6.79 10.21
N ARG A 189 7.38 7.14 11.49
CA ARG A 189 8.20 6.46 12.51
C ARG A 189 7.32 5.63 13.42
N THR A 190 7.78 4.43 13.75
CA THR A 190 7.03 3.56 14.68
C THR A 190 6.96 4.16 16.08
N LEU A 191 7.98 4.93 16.50
CA LEU A 191 7.99 5.62 17.79
C LEU A 191 6.90 6.67 17.92
N ASP A 192 6.74 7.55 16.92
CA ASP A 192 5.71 8.61 16.95
C ASP A 192 4.31 8.01 17.06
N GLN A 193 4.06 6.89 16.37
CA GLN A 193 2.78 6.18 16.46
C GLN A 193 2.54 5.56 17.85
N HIS A 194 3.57 5.15 18.58
CA HIS A 194 3.44 4.66 19.95
C HIS A 194 3.18 5.77 20.96
N GLU A 195 3.72 6.98 20.73
CA GLU A 195 3.44 8.13 21.58
C GLU A 195 2.02 8.65 21.38
N ASP A 196 1.57 8.72 20.12
CA ASP A 196 0.25 9.27 19.78
C ASP A 196 -0.90 8.25 19.96
N PHE A 197 -0.70 6.98 19.57
CA PHE A 197 -1.72 5.93 19.55
C PHE A 197 -1.13 4.55 19.91
N PRO A 198 -0.67 4.32 21.15
CA PRO A 198 -0.08 3.05 21.56
C PRO A 198 -1.01 1.84 21.36
N GLU A 199 -2.33 2.06 21.49
CA GLU A 199 -3.36 1.05 21.26
C GLU A 199 -3.43 0.57 19.81
N ALA A 200 -2.93 1.34 18.84
CA ALA A 200 -2.98 0.98 17.42
C ALA A 200 -2.06 -0.19 17.08
N LEU A 201 -1.11 -0.54 17.96
CA LEU A 201 -0.11 -1.61 17.73
C LEU A 201 0.54 -1.49 16.35
N ALA A 202 0.86 -0.24 15.96
CA ALA A 202 1.31 0.09 14.63
C ALA A 202 2.81 -0.24 14.43
N ASP A 203 3.18 -0.52 13.18
CA ASP A 203 4.58 -0.67 12.76
C ASP A 203 4.83 -0.21 11.32
N PRO A 204 4.77 1.10 11.04
CA PRO A 204 5.03 1.60 9.70
C PRO A 204 6.43 1.24 9.18
N GLU A 205 7.46 1.21 10.04
CA GLU A 205 8.82 0.88 9.63
C GLU A 205 8.95 -0.60 9.23
N GLY A 206 8.38 -1.51 10.03
CA GLY A 206 8.32 -2.94 9.70
C GLY A 206 7.56 -3.21 8.40
N LEU A 207 6.45 -2.50 8.20
CA LEU A 207 5.65 -2.59 6.98
C LEU A 207 6.42 -2.09 5.74
N VAL A 208 7.03 -0.90 5.82
CA VAL A 208 7.86 -0.35 4.73
C VAL A 208 8.96 -1.33 4.37
N TRP A 209 9.67 -1.87 5.37
CA TRP A 209 10.71 -2.85 5.13
C TRP A 209 10.18 -4.09 4.39
N GLN A 210 9.05 -4.66 4.81
CA GLN A 210 8.48 -5.84 4.17
C GLN A 210 8.10 -5.58 2.71
N VAL A 211 7.37 -4.49 2.45
CA VAL A 211 6.85 -4.19 1.11
C VAL A 211 7.99 -3.87 0.13
N LEU A 212 8.98 -3.08 0.53
CA LEU A 212 10.12 -2.74 -0.32
C LEU A 212 10.93 -3.99 -0.68
N ASN A 213 11.20 -4.88 0.29
CA ASN A 213 11.94 -6.11 0.01
C ASN A 213 11.14 -7.07 -0.88
N ALA A 214 9.84 -7.23 -0.65
CA ALA A 214 8.99 -8.07 -1.51
C ALA A 214 9.02 -7.62 -2.99
N ALA A 215 9.08 -6.30 -3.23
CA ALA A 215 9.20 -5.73 -4.56
C ALA A 215 10.61 -5.89 -5.15
N TRP A 216 11.65 -5.59 -4.38
CA TRP A 216 13.02 -5.67 -4.85
C TRP A 216 13.49 -7.11 -5.10
N ASP A 217 13.05 -8.07 -4.31
CA ASP A 217 13.39 -9.50 -4.47
C ASP A 217 12.88 -10.06 -5.81
N VAL A 218 11.82 -9.46 -6.36
CA VAL A 218 11.31 -9.77 -7.70
C VAL A 218 11.78 -8.77 -8.76
N CYS A 219 12.63 -7.82 -8.41
CA CYS A 219 13.27 -6.82 -9.28
C CYS A 219 12.28 -5.87 -9.97
N ILE A 220 11.24 -5.41 -9.28
CA ILE A 220 10.40 -4.31 -9.79
C ILE A 220 10.89 -2.96 -9.24
N PRO A 221 10.80 -1.87 -10.04
CA PRO A 221 11.08 -0.53 -9.54
C PRO A 221 10.10 -0.15 -8.42
N VAL A 222 10.61 0.59 -7.43
CA VAL A 222 9.80 1.09 -6.33
C VAL A 222 9.90 2.60 -6.25
N ALA A 223 8.75 3.26 -6.39
CA ALA A 223 8.55 4.66 -6.09
C ALA A 223 7.87 4.81 -4.72
N SER A 224 7.91 6.01 -4.16
CA SER A 224 7.22 6.27 -2.90
C SER A 224 6.67 7.68 -2.76
N GLU A 225 5.76 7.83 -1.81
CA GLU A 225 5.11 9.06 -1.40
C GLU A 225 5.06 9.16 0.12
N ASN A 226 5.13 10.37 0.66
CA ASN A 226 4.77 10.59 2.06
C ASN A 226 3.24 10.51 2.25
N ALA A 227 2.78 9.85 3.30
CA ALA A 227 1.36 9.74 3.64
C ALA A 227 0.81 11.00 4.32
N LEU A 228 1.61 11.65 5.17
CA LEU A 228 1.30 12.87 5.90
C LEU A 228 2.20 14.03 5.50
N SER A 229 1.70 15.26 5.61
CA SER A 229 2.48 16.47 5.34
C SER A 229 3.71 16.54 6.26
N CYS A 230 4.90 16.65 5.66
CA CYS A 230 6.18 16.74 6.36
C CYS A 230 6.97 17.94 5.84
N HIS A 231 7.33 18.89 6.71
CA HIS A 231 8.06 20.10 6.31
C HIS A 231 9.38 20.29 7.05
N ASP A 232 9.66 19.44 8.05
CA ASP A 232 10.85 19.51 8.87
C ASP A 232 11.96 18.58 8.38
N ARG A 233 13.17 18.85 8.87
CA ARG A 233 14.37 18.09 8.53
C ARG A 233 14.30 16.63 8.97
N GLU A 234 13.61 16.34 10.06
CA GLU A 234 13.56 15.00 10.64
C GLU A 234 12.76 14.03 9.77
N GLY A 235 11.60 14.44 9.28
CA GLY A 235 10.81 13.64 8.34
C GLY A 235 11.48 13.54 6.96
N TYR A 236 12.13 14.60 6.47
CA TYR A 236 12.93 14.49 5.24
C TYR A 236 14.11 13.51 5.37
N ASN A 237 14.79 13.49 6.53
CA ASN A 237 15.83 12.51 6.81
C ASN A 237 15.26 11.09 6.80
N LYS A 238 14.07 10.90 7.39
CA LYS A 238 13.44 9.59 7.42
C LYS A 238 13.09 9.08 6.02
N ILE A 239 12.56 9.96 5.17
CA ILE A 239 12.33 9.65 3.75
C ILE A 239 13.64 9.27 3.08
N LEU A 240 14.72 10.03 3.29
CA LEU A 240 16.03 9.75 2.69
C LEU A 240 16.62 8.39 3.11
N GLU A 241 16.46 8.00 4.38
CA GLU A 241 16.89 6.69 4.88
C GLU A 241 16.23 5.53 4.13
N ASN A 242 14.92 5.64 3.89
CA ASN A 242 14.16 4.64 3.14
C ASN A 242 14.39 4.74 1.63
N ALA A 243 14.60 5.95 1.12
CA ALA A 243 14.80 6.20 -0.31
C ALA A 243 16.16 5.72 -0.81
N LYS A 244 17.21 5.91 -0.01
CA LYS A 244 18.59 5.53 -0.31
C LYS A 244 19.26 4.89 0.90
N PRO A 245 18.91 3.64 1.23
CA PRO A 245 19.53 2.94 2.35
C PRO A 245 21.04 2.81 2.12
N MET A 246 21.85 3.48 2.95
CA MET A 246 23.32 3.51 2.77
C MET A 246 23.99 2.15 2.92
N ASN A 247 23.36 1.23 3.65
CA ASN A 247 23.92 -0.07 4.02
C ASN A 247 23.17 -1.24 3.35
N ASP A 248 22.35 -0.99 2.31
CA ASP A 248 21.74 -2.11 1.58
C ASP A 248 22.82 -2.85 0.77
N PRO A 249 23.01 -4.16 0.99
CA PRO A 249 24.10 -4.93 0.40
C PRO A 249 24.00 -5.04 -1.13
N ASP A 250 22.80 -4.85 -1.68
CA ASP A 250 22.50 -4.95 -3.11
C ASP A 250 22.38 -3.56 -3.77
N GLY A 251 22.63 -2.48 -3.02
CA GLY A 251 22.55 -1.10 -3.52
C GLY A 251 21.14 -0.67 -3.91
N ARG A 252 20.12 -1.29 -3.30
CA ARG A 252 18.71 -1.01 -3.60
C ARG A 252 18.31 0.37 -3.11
N HIS A 253 17.49 1.05 -3.92
CA HIS A 253 17.02 2.40 -3.68
C HIS A 253 15.70 2.63 -4.42
N LEU A 254 14.97 3.67 -4.04
CA LEU A 254 13.77 4.09 -4.75
C LEU A 254 14.13 4.66 -6.12
N SER A 255 13.31 4.32 -7.13
CA SER A 255 13.43 4.87 -8.48
C SER A 255 12.89 6.30 -8.58
N ALA A 256 11.91 6.64 -7.74
CA ALA A 256 11.30 7.96 -7.70
C ALA A 256 10.70 8.24 -6.32
N PHE A 257 10.51 9.52 -6.00
CA PHE A 257 9.77 9.97 -4.83
C PHE A 257 8.85 11.12 -5.21
N THR A 258 7.57 11.02 -4.84
CA THR A 258 6.56 12.05 -5.10
C THR A 258 6.14 12.70 -3.78
N TYR A 259 6.41 13.98 -3.64
CA TYR A 259 6.09 14.71 -2.41
C TYR A 259 4.62 15.15 -2.37
N LEU A 260 3.91 14.78 -1.31
CA LEU A 260 2.54 15.18 -1.01
C LEU A 260 2.55 16.33 0.01
N ARG A 261 2.19 17.57 -0.35
CA ARG A 261 1.81 18.12 -1.65
C ARG A 261 2.29 19.57 -1.72
N LEU A 262 2.46 20.10 -2.94
CA LEU A 262 2.55 21.54 -3.15
C LEU A 262 1.42 22.28 -2.43
N SER A 263 1.79 23.19 -1.55
CA SER A 263 0.87 23.99 -0.74
C SER A 263 1.50 25.34 -0.41
N ALA A 264 0.69 26.29 0.06
CA ALA A 264 1.23 27.57 0.55
C ALA A 264 2.23 27.36 1.70
N VAL A 265 1.96 26.40 2.59
CA VAL A 265 2.83 26.04 3.71
C VAL A 265 4.18 25.52 3.24
N LEU A 266 4.22 24.69 2.19
CA LEU A 266 5.49 24.25 1.59
C LEU A 266 6.31 25.44 1.05
N MET A 267 5.62 26.44 0.49
CA MET A 267 6.25 27.62 -0.12
C MET A 267 6.67 28.69 0.90
N ASP A 268 6.39 28.49 2.19
CA ASP A 268 6.94 29.35 3.23
C ASP A 268 8.46 29.27 3.23
N ARG A 269 9.12 30.42 3.40
CA ARG A 269 10.58 30.56 3.19
C ARG A 269 11.40 29.48 3.92
N HIS A 270 11.06 29.17 5.17
CA HIS A 270 11.78 28.17 5.95
C HIS A 270 11.55 26.75 5.41
N ASN A 271 10.30 26.38 5.17
CA ASN A 271 9.91 25.05 4.68
C ASN A 271 10.48 24.78 3.28
N PHE A 272 10.45 25.79 2.40
CA PHE A 272 10.99 25.66 1.05
C PHE A 272 12.52 25.50 1.04
N MET A 273 13.24 26.16 1.96
CA MET A 273 14.68 25.96 2.12
C MET A 273 15.01 24.53 2.59
N GLU A 274 14.27 23.97 3.54
CA GLU A 274 14.48 22.57 3.96
C GLU A 274 14.06 21.59 2.85
N PHE A 275 13.01 21.89 2.09
CA PHE A 275 12.62 21.11 0.92
C PHE A 275 13.70 21.12 -0.18
N GLU A 276 14.32 22.27 -0.47
CA GLU A 276 15.44 22.36 -1.43
C GLU A 276 16.61 21.46 -0.99
N ARG A 277 16.92 21.43 0.30
CA ARG A 277 17.96 20.57 0.87
C ARG A 277 17.62 19.10 0.74
N PHE A 278 16.37 18.75 1.02
CA PHE A 278 15.85 17.40 0.81
C PHE A 278 16.02 16.97 -0.65
N VAL A 279 15.61 17.80 -1.62
CA VAL A 279 15.75 17.51 -3.05
C VAL A 279 17.21 17.33 -3.46
N LYS A 280 18.12 18.20 -3.00
CA LYS A 280 19.56 18.07 -3.24
C LYS A 280 20.11 16.73 -2.75
N ARG A 281 19.74 16.30 -1.54
CA ARG A 281 20.15 15.00 -1.00
C ARG A 281 19.52 13.82 -1.74
N MET A 282 18.26 13.95 -2.17
CA MET A 282 17.59 12.98 -3.05
C MET A 282 18.32 12.85 -4.40
N HIS A 283 19.02 13.89 -4.88
CA HIS A 283 19.89 13.82 -6.06
C HIS A 283 21.35 13.43 -5.75
N GLY A 284 21.70 13.17 -4.49
CA GLY A 284 23.05 12.78 -4.10
C GLY A 284 24.04 13.95 -4.01
N GLU A 285 23.55 15.19 -3.97
CA GLU A 285 24.38 16.38 -3.78
C GLU A 285 24.77 16.53 -2.29
N ALA A 286 25.99 17.01 -2.06
CA ALA A 286 26.45 17.35 -0.72
C ALA A 286 25.76 18.64 -0.23
N VAL A 287 25.08 18.57 0.91
CA VAL A 287 24.44 19.72 1.54
C VAL A 287 25.22 20.08 2.80
N GLN A 288 25.68 21.33 2.91
CA GLN A 288 26.27 21.84 4.15
C GLN A 288 25.17 22.05 5.19
N ASP A 289 25.36 21.48 6.38
CA ASP A 289 24.53 21.80 7.53
C ASP A 289 24.68 23.30 7.83
N LEU A 290 23.56 24.01 7.85
CA LEU A 290 23.58 25.40 8.29
C LEU A 290 23.84 25.32 9.79
N GLN A 291 24.99 25.85 10.24
CA GLN A 291 25.17 26.22 11.63
C GLN A 291 24.06 27.21 11.97
N MET A 292 23.08 26.75 12.74
CA MET A 292 22.15 27.62 13.46
C MET A 292 22.73 27.88 14.85
#